data_AF-A0A6N9ZT77-F1
#
_entry.id   AF-A0A6N9ZT77-F1
#
_cell.length_a   1.000
_cell.length_b   1.000
_cell.length_c   1.000
_cell.angle_alpha   90.00
_cell.angle_beta   90.00
_cell.angle_gamma   90.00
#
_symmetry.space_group_name_H-M   'P 1'
#
loop_
_entity.id
_entity.type
_entity.pdbx_description
1 polymer ?
#
loop_
_entity_poly.entity_id
_entity_poly.type
_entity_poly.pdbx_seq_one_letter_code
_entity_poly.pdbx_strand_id
1 'polypeptide(L)'
;VLDEIVQTRRDTKAAKRLLVRLLKKQGLSPKRIVTDKLRSYGAAKRDAMPAVEHRSHKGLNNRAENSHVPLRKRERMMQGFRSVGGLQRFISVFSAVRNLF
;
A
#
# COMPACT_ATOMS: atom_id res chain seq x y z
N VAL A 1 2.46 2.93 3.04
CA VAL A 1 2.09 1.74 2.24
C VAL A 1 1.58 0.63 3.14
N LEU A 2 2.33 0.26 4.19
CA LEU A 2 1.93 -0.84 5.10
C LEU A 2 0.63 -0.60 5.88
N ASP A 3 0.27 0.66 6.20
CA ASP A 3 -1.02 0.98 6.86
C ASP A 3 -2.26 0.55 6.08
N GLU A 4 -2.14 0.38 4.78
CA GLU A 4 -3.26 -0.05 3.95
C GLU A 4 -3.54 -1.55 4.03
N ILE A 5 -2.55 -2.34 4.47
CA ILE A 5 -2.68 -3.79 4.72
C ILE A 5 -3.71 -4.05 5.82
N VAL A 6 -3.89 -3.08 6.72
CA VAL A 6 -4.77 -3.16 7.90
C VAL A 6 -6.24 -2.90 7.56
N GLN A 7 -6.56 -2.47 6.33
CA GLN A 7 -7.94 -2.16 5.98
C GLN A 7 -8.75 -3.44 5.74
N THR A 8 -9.84 -3.59 6.50
CA THR A 8 -10.76 -4.73 6.43
C THR A 8 -11.41 -4.88 5.05
N ARG A 9 -11.58 -3.78 4.31
CA ARG A 9 -12.20 -3.76 2.97
C ARG A 9 -11.28 -3.06 1.97
N ARG A 10 -11.08 -3.70 0.81
CA ARG A 10 -10.33 -3.16 -0.33
C ARG A 10 -11.29 -2.43 -1.29
N ASP A 11 -11.83 -1.30 -0.84
CA ASP A 11 -12.77 -0.49 -1.62
C ASP A 11 -12.08 0.68 -2.37
N THR A 12 -12.81 1.32 -3.27
CA THR A 12 -12.30 2.46 -4.06
C THR A 12 -11.92 3.65 -3.18
N LYS A 13 -12.64 3.89 -2.08
CA LYS A 13 -12.38 5.02 -1.18
C LYS A 13 -11.05 4.84 -0.45
N ALA A 14 -10.76 3.64 0.02
CA ALA A 14 -9.49 3.21 0.58
C ALA A 14 -8.34 3.45 -0.39
N ALA A 15 -8.45 2.89 -1.60
CA ALA A 15 -7.43 3.02 -2.63
C ALA A 15 -7.19 4.50 -2.99
N LYS A 16 -8.24 5.31 -3.11
CA LYS A 16 -8.13 6.76 -3.37
C LYS A 16 -7.38 7.48 -2.26
N ARG A 17 -7.70 7.20 -0.99
CA ARG A 17 -7.00 7.80 0.16
C ARG A 17 -5.51 7.46 0.15
N LEU A 18 -5.15 6.20 -0.15
CA LEU A 18 -3.74 5.84 -0.27
C LEU A 18 -3.07 6.56 -1.41
N LEU A 19 -3.64 6.52 -2.61
CA LEU A 19 -3.04 7.15 -3.79
C LEU A 19 -2.74 8.63 -3.51
N VAL A 20 -3.72 9.37 -2.96
CA VAL A 20 -3.53 10.77 -2.56
C VAL A 20 -2.44 10.93 -1.50
N ARG A 21 -2.41 10.07 -0.47
CA ARG A 21 -1.38 10.11 0.58
C ARG A 21 0.02 9.86 0.01
N LEU A 22 0.16 8.90 -0.91
CA LEU A 22 1.42 8.58 -1.56
C LEU A 22 1.91 9.71 -2.48
N LEU A 23 1.01 10.31 -3.24
CA LEU A 23 1.32 11.48 -4.06
C LEU A 23 1.83 12.65 -3.19
N LYS A 24 1.11 12.95 -2.10
CA LYS A 24 1.54 14.00 -1.16
C LYS A 24 2.90 13.70 -0.53
N LYS A 25 3.15 12.44 -0.16
CA LYS A 25 4.43 12.03 0.44
C LYS A 25 5.59 12.10 -0.56
N GLN A 26 5.37 11.75 -1.83
CA GLN A 26 6.42 11.81 -2.85
C GLN A 26 6.66 13.22 -3.38
N GLY A 27 5.66 14.11 -3.30
CA GLY A 27 5.77 15.50 -3.78
C GLY A 27 5.89 15.64 -5.30
N LEU A 28 5.84 14.54 -6.05
CA LEU A 28 6.01 14.50 -7.50
C LEU A 28 4.88 13.71 -8.16
N SER A 29 4.44 14.19 -9.32
CA SER A 29 3.48 13.47 -10.15
C SER A 29 4.18 12.29 -10.86
N PRO A 30 3.75 11.05 -10.65
CA PRO A 30 4.36 9.90 -11.30
C PRO A 30 3.98 9.86 -12.78
N LYS A 31 4.92 9.47 -13.65
CA LYS A 31 4.61 9.19 -15.07
C LYS A 31 3.69 7.98 -15.24
N ARG A 32 3.79 7.01 -14.31
CA ARG A 32 3.03 5.76 -14.31
C ARG A 32 2.85 5.24 -12.90
N ILE A 33 1.71 4.61 -12.64
CA ILE A 33 1.48 3.77 -11.47
C ILE A 33 1.35 2.29 -11.83
N VAL A 34 1.80 1.44 -10.92
CA VAL A 34 1.68 -0.01 -11.01
C VAL A 34 1.01 -0.52 -9.74
N THR A 35 -0.12 -1.22 -9.89
CA THR A 35 -0.86 -1.82 -8.77
C THR A 35 -1.25 -3.25 -9.11
N ASP A 36 -1.87 -3.95 -8.17
CA ASP A 36 -2.58 -5.19 -8.47
C ASP A 36 -3.78 -4.95 -9.41
N LYS A 37 -4.47 -6.05 -9.79
CA LYS A 37 -5.59 -6.04 -10.73
C LYS A 37 -6.94 -5.69 -10.08
N LEU A 38 -6.99 -5.23 -8.83
CA LEU A 38 -8.25 -4.90 -8.17
C LEU A 38 -8.90 -3.68 -8.86
N ARG A 39 -10.21 -3.81 -9.18
CA ARG A 39 -10.99 -2.74 -9.84
C ARG A 39 -11.00 -1.43 -9.04
N SER A 40 -10.86 -1.51 -7.72
CA SER A 40 -10.81 -0.35 -6.82
C SER A 40 -9.67 0.60 -7.15
N TYR A 41 -8.49 0.11 -7.54
CA TYR A 41 -7.37 0.97 -7.94
C TYR A 41 -7.63 1.68 -9.27
N GLY A 42 -8.21 0.98 -10.25
CA GLY A 42 -8.57 1.60 -11.53
C GLY A 42 -9.64 2.70 -11.36
N ALA A 43 -10.62 2.48 -10.49
CA ALA A 43 -11.60 3.50 -10.13
C ALA A 43 -10.95 4.67 -9.37
N ALA A 44 -10.13 4.41 -8.37
CA ALA A 44 -9.45 5.43 -7.58
C ALA A 44 -8.48 6.29 -8.43
N LYS A 45 -7.80 5.65 -9.38
CA LYS A 45 -6.90 6.32 -10.33
C LYS A 45 -7.65 7.33 -11.20
N ARG A 46 -8.81 6.94 -11.74
CA ARG A 46 -9.62 7.82 -12.62
C ARG A 46 -9.98 9.13 -11.90
N ASP A 47 -10.27 9.05 -10.61
CA ASP A 47 -10.56 10.22 -9.79
C ASP A 47 -9.31 11.03 -9.41
N ALA A 48 -8.25 10.36 -8.95
CA ALA A 48 -7.12 11.04 -8.30
C ALA A 48 -6.02 11.48 -9.27
N MET A 49 -5.85 10.77 -10.39
CA MET A 49 -4.77 11.03 -11.35
C MET A 49 -5.14 10.51 -12.76
N PRO A 50 -6.15 11.10 -13.42
CA PRO A 50 -6.66 10.60 -14.70
C PRO A 50 -5.60 10.56 -15.81
N ALA A 51 -4.64 11.49 -15.81
CA ALA A 51 -3.58 11.58 -16.82
C ALA A 51 -2.43 10.57 -16.67
N VAL A 52 -2.33 9.87 -15.54
CA VAL A 52 -1.20 8.96 -15.26
C VAL A 52 -1.42 7.62 -15.93
N GLU A 53 -0.39 7.01 -16.53
CA GLU A 53 -0.50 5.66 -17.09
C GLU A 53 -0.69 4.63 -15.96
N HIS A 54 -1.61 3.69 -16.11
CA HIS A 54 -1.82 2.61 -15.14
C HIS A 54 -1.50 1.25 -15.75
N ARG A 55 -0.60 0.49 -15.12
CA ARG A 55 -0.31 -0.90 -15.49
C ARG A 55 -0.63 -1.85 -14.36
N SER A 56 -1.19 -3.01 -14.71
CA SER A 56 -1.56 -4.07 -13.76
C SER A 56 -1.26 -5.48 -14.29
N HIS A 57 -0.38 -5.59 -15.29
CA HIS A 57 0.04 -6.89 -15.81
C HIS A 57 0.73 -7.73 -14.72
N LYS A 58 0.65 -9.06 -14.88
CA LYS A 58 1.17 -10.02 -13.89
C LYS A 58 2.65 -9.75 -13.65
N GLY A 59 3.04 -9.68 -12.38
CA GLY A 59 4.44 -9.53 -11.97
C GLY A 59 4.97 -8.09 -11.90
N LEU A 60 4.25 -7.09 -12.42
CA LEU A 60 4.73 -5.70 -12.38
C LEU A 60 4.77 -5.13 -10.97
N ASN A 61 3.86 -5.55 -10.09
CA ASN A 61 3.78 -5.12 -8.70
C ASN A 61 4.71 -5.93 -7.76
N ASN A 62 5.52 -6.88 -8.28
CA ASN A 62 6.39 -7.74 -7.48
C ASN A 62 7.31 -6.97 -6.53
N ARG A 63 7.85 -5.82 -6.97
CA ARG A 63 8.69 -4.98 -6.10
C ARG A 63 7.93 -4.51 -4.86
N ALA A 64 6.69 -4.05 -5.04
CA ALA A 64 5.84 -3.63 -3.94
C ALA A 64 5.47 -4.83 -3.05
N GLU A 65 5.08 -5.96 -3.64
CA GLU A 65 4.73 -7.17 -2.88
C GLU A 65 5.92 -7.74 -2.08
N ASN A 66 7.12 -7.75 -2.66
CA ASN A 66 8.35 -8.20 -2.02
C ASN A 66 8.79 -7.27 -0.90
N SER A 67 8.53 -5.96 -1.02
CA SER A 67 8.81 -5.01 0.07
C SER A 67 8.07 -5.36 1.37
N HIS A 68 6.94 -6.08 1.27
CA HIS A 68 6.13 -6.50 2.40
C HIS A 68 6.58 -7.83 3.04
N VAL A 69 7.52 -8.56 2.42
CA VAL A 69 7.96 -9.86 2.95
C VAL A 69 8.53 -9.75 4.36
N PRO A 70 9.39 -8.77 4.71
CA PRO A 70 9.90 -8.64 6.07
C PRO A 70 8.81 -8.36 7.11
N LEU A 71 7.81 -7.53 6.76
CA LEU A 71 6.66 -7.29 7.63
C LEU A 71 5.89 -8.59 7.87
N ARG A 72 5.53 -9.32 6.80
CA ARG A 72 4.78 -10.58 6.87
C ARG A 72 5.53 -11.65 7.67
N LYS A 73 6.85 -11.74 7.52
CA LYS A 73 7.68 -12.66 8.31
C LYS A 73 7.58 -12.33 9.81
N ARG A 74 7.73 -11.05 10.17
CA ARG A 74 7.67 -10.61 11.57
C ARG A 74 6.28 -10.81 12.17
N GLU A 75 5.22 -10.47 11.44
CA GLU A 75 3.83 -10.73 11.84
C GLU A 75 3.59 -12.21 12.12
N ARG A 76 4.03 -13.11 11.23
CA ARG A 76 3.91 -14.57 11.41
C ARG A 76 4.68 -15.08 12.62
N MET A 77 5.91 -14.60 12.84
CA MET A 77 6.69 -14.94 14.04
C MET A 77 6.00 -14.53 15.33
N MET A 78 5.24 -13.43 15.29
CA MET A 78 4.44 -12.95 16.42
C MET A 78 3.08 -13.68 16.57
N GLN A 79 2.82 -14.70 15.74
CA GLN A 79 1.54 -15.43 15.70
C GLN A 79 0.33 -14.54 15.39
N GLY A 80 0.55 -13.46 14.63
CA GLY A 80 -0.48 -12.47 14.32
C GLY A 80 -0.78 -11.54 15.49
N PHE A 81 -1.76 -10.65 15.29
CA PHE A 81 -2.17 -9.67 16.31
C PHE A 81 -3.58 -9.95 16.77
N ARG A 82 -3.81 -9.87 18.09
CA ARG A 82 -5.14 -10.02 18.70
C ARG A 82 -6.08 -8.84 18.42
N SER A 83 -5.55 -7.73 17.90
CA SER A 83 -6.35 -6.55 17.55
C SER A 83 -5.74 -5.75 16.40
N VAL A 84 -6.63 -5.08 15.64
CA VAL A 84 -6.27 -4.15 14.56
C VAL A 84 -5.38 -3.01 15.07
N GLY A 85 -5.70 -2.47 16.26
CA GLY A 85 -4.90 -1.40 16.88
C GLY A 85 -3.48 -1.85 17.25
N GLY A 86 -3.31 -3.11 17.67
CA GLY A 86 -1.99 -3.71 17.91
C GLY A 86 -1.15 -3.81 16.62
N LEU A 87 -1.77 -4.32 15.55
CA LEU A 87 -1.15 -4.39 14.22
C LEU A 87 -0.77 -3.00 13.70
N GLN A 88 -1.64 -2.01 13.87
CA GLN A 88 -1.40 -0.64 13.40
C GLN A 88 -0.21 0.01 14.12
N ARG A 89 -0.10 -0.13 15.45
CA ARG A 89 1.07 0.38 16.20
C ARG A 89 2.36 -0.31 15.75
N PHE A 90 2.32 -1.63 15.57
CA PHE A 90 3.46 -2.39 15.08
C PHE A 90 3.90 -1.92 13.70
N ILE A 91 2.98 -1.77 12.75
CA ILE A 91 3.28 -1.29 11.40
C ILE A 91 3.87 0.12 11.42
N SER A 92 3.37 1.03 12.25
CA SER A 92 3.91 2.39 12.36
C SER A 92 5.38 2.38 12.79
N VAL A 93 5.71 1.64 13.86
CA VAL A 93 7.09 1.52 14.36
C VAL A 93 7.98 0.79 13.36
N PHE A 94 7.52 -0.35 12.84
CA PHE A 94 8.27 -1.14 11.86
C PHE A 94 8.58 -0.34 10.59
N SER A 95 7.61 0.45 10.11
CA SER A 95 7.80 1.33 8.95
C SER A 95 8.82 2.44 9.24
N ALA A 96 8.80 3.04 10.43
CA ALA A 96 9.77 4.07 10.80
C ALA A 96 11.20 3.52 10.82
N VAL A 97 11.42 2.38 11.49
CA VAL A 97 12.72 1.72 11.56
C VAL A 97 13.22 1.32 10.16
N ARG A 98 12.36 0.75 9.32
CA ARG A 98 12.72 0.36 7.94
C ARG A 98 12.97 1.53 6.98
N ASN A 99 12.55 2.74 7.31
CA ASN A 99 12.85 3.91 6.50
C ASN A 99 14.14 4.61 6.96
N LEU A 100 14.67 4.28 8.15
CA LEU A 100 15.92 4.85 8.67
C LEU A 100 17.18 4.15 8.12
N PHE A 101 17.06 2.90 7.68
CA PHE A 101 18.14 2.04 7.18
C PHE A 101 17.76 1.49 5.80
#